data_AF-A0A950ZZM8-F1
#
_entry.id   AF-A0A950ZZM8-F1
#
_cell.length_a   1.000
_cell.length_b   1.000
_cell.length_c   1.000
_cell.angle_alpha   90.00
_cell.angle_beta   90.00
_cell.angle_gamma   90.00
#
_symmetry.space_group_name_H-M   'P 1'
#
loop_
_entity.id
_entity.type
_entity.pdbx_description
1 polymer ?
#
loop_
_entity_poly.entity_id
_entity_poly.type
_entity_poly.pdbx_seq_one_letter_code
_entity_poly.pdbx_strand_id
1 'polypeptide(L)'
;MKPLHFVLACLVLAGASFAWWLSAPQARFSPAEWQALALSGDADHGRRMFFAGGCESCHVTPGQTDPLRLGGGLKLRTPFGSFYPPNISSDPVDGIGAWSTVDLANALLSGVSPRSEHLYPAFPYTSYQRMSPSDVADLIAFLRTLPAVRGRAPAHRLHFPFSMRRGLGLWKLLYFDDAGLLPDPKQNAQWNLGRYLVEGPGHCGECHTPRNLLGAMKPSLRLTGAAVPDGKGNAPNLTAGGSLAHWTDADIVEALSSGFTPDGDVLGGGMTAVVRNLAELPKSDLEAIAVYLKSLPPLGGPSSAKP
;
A
#
# COMPACT_ATOMS: atom_id res chain seq x y z
N MET A 1 44.24 30.36 -9.04
CA MET A 1 43.67 29.39 -8.07
C MET A 1 42.29 29.78 -7.51
N LYS A 2 41.97 31.06 -7.27
CA LYS A 2 40.63 31.50 -6.81
C LYS A 2 39.45 31.26 -7.78
N PRO A 3 39.58 31.38 -9.13
CA PRO A 3 38.42 31.22 -10.02
C PRO A 3 37.94 29.76 -10.14
N LEU A 4 38.85 28.78 -10.02
CA LEU A 4 38.48 27.37 -10.10
C LEU A 4 37.64 26.90 -8.89
N HIS A 5 38.00 27.34 -7.68
CA HIS A 5 37.22 27.04 -6.47
C HIS A 5 35.84 27.71 -6.51
N PHE A 6 35.74 28.93 -7.08
CA PHE A 6 34.48 29.62 -7.26
C PHE A 6 33.57 28.89 -8.27
N VAL A 7 34.11 28.50 -9.44
CA VAL A 7 33.36 27.72 -10.44
C VAL A 7 32.91 26.37 -9.88
N LEU A 8 33.79 25.67 -9.16
CA LEU A 8 33.44 24.40 -8.51
C LEU A 8 32.33 24.58 -7.47
N ALA A 9 32.41 25.61 -6.63
CA ALA A 9 31.36 25.91 -5.66
C ALA A 9 30.02 26.23 -6.34
N CYS A 10 30.02 27.03 -7.41
CA CYS A 10 28.81 27.32 -8.19
C CYS A 10 28.21 26.05 -8.81
N LEU A 11 29.03 25.16 -9.37
CA LEU A 11 28.57 23.88 -9.93
C LEU A 11 27.98 22.95 -8.87
N VAL A 12 28.61 22.88 -7.69
CA VAL A 12 28.08 22.11 -6.55
C VAL A 12 26.74 22.68 -6.09
N LEU A 13 26.62 23.99 -5.95
CA LEU A 13 25.37 24.64 -5.55
C LEU A 13 24.26 24.46 -6.59
N ALA A 14 24.59 24.59 -7.88
CA ALA A 14 23.65 24.35 -8.96
C ALA A 14 23.18 22.87 -8.97
N GLY A 15 24.11 21.93 -8.83
CA GLY A 15 23.79 20.51 -8.73
C GLY A 15 22.92 20.17 -7.52
N ALA A 16 23.23 20.73 -6.35
CA ALA A 16 22.44 20.54 -5.13
C ALA A 16 21.04 21.15 -5.26
N SER A 17 20.92 22.32 -5.88
CA SER A 17 19.64 22.99 -6.13
C SER A 17 18.78 22.20 -7.12
N PHE A 18 19.39 21.68 -8.19
CA PHE A 18 18.73 20.80 -9.15
C PHE A 18 18.27 19.49 -8.51
N ALA A 19 19.12 18.84 -7.71
CA ALA A 19 18.74 17.63 -6.97
C ALA A 19 17.62 17.89 -5.97
N TRP A 20 17.63 19.04 -5.28
CA TRP A 20 16.56 19.45 -4.37
C TRP A 20 15.24 19.67 -5.10
N TRP A 21 15.27 20.31 -6.26
CA TRP A 21 14.10 20.50 -7.11
C TRP A 21 13.56 19.18 -7.66
N LEU A 22 14.45 18.32 -8.18
CA LEU A 22 14.09 17.02 -8.75
C LEU A 22 13.51 16.06 -7.70
N SER A 23 13.98 16.15 -6.45
CA SER A 23 13.47 15.38 -5.31
C SER A 23 12.26 16.02 -4.61
N ALA A 24 11.61 17.02 -5.23
CA ALA A 24 10.42 17.63 -4.67
C ALA A 24 9.22 16.67 -4.70
N PRO A 25 8.33 16.71 -3.69
CA PRO A 25 7.04 16.03 -3.75
C PRO A 25 6.20 16.51 -4.94
N GLN A 26 5.76 15.57 -5.76
CA GLN A 26 4.87 15.82 -6.90
C GLN A 26 3.52 15.14 -6.64
N ALA A 27 2.50 15.98 -6.45
CA ALA A 27 1.11 15.53 -6.41
C ALA A 27 0.69 15.08 -7.82
N ARG A 28 -0.05 13.98 -7.92
CA ARG A 28 -0.54 13.45 -9.20
C ARG A 28 -1.68 14.29 -9.77
N PHE A 29 -2.49 14.88 -8.89
CA PHE A 29 -3.63 15.71 -9.27
C PHE A 29 -3.60 17.05 -8.57
N SER A 30 -3.78 18.12 -9.34
CA SER A 30 -4.22 19.40 -8.80
C SER A 30 -5.71 19.35 -8.44
N PRO A 31 -6.20 20.27 -7.58
CA PRO A 31 -7.63 20.36 -7.28
C PRO A 31 -8.52 20.54 -8.52
N ALA A 32 -8.05 21.31 -9.51
CA ALA A 32 -8.80 21.55 -10.74
C ALA A 32 -8.90 20.29 -11.62
N GLU A 33 -7.81 19.53 -11.77
CA GLU A 33 -7.80 18.26 -12.51
C GLU A 33 -8.71 17.24 -11.85
N TRP A 34 -8.67 17.12 -10.51
CA TRP A 34 -9.55 16.21 -9.79
C TRP A 34 -11.03 16.58 -9.96
N GLN A 35 -11.36 17.87 -9.85
CA GLN A 35 -12.73 18.34 -10.06
C GLN A 35 -13.24 18.06 -11.48
N ALA A 36 -12.37 18.17 -12.48
CA ALA A 36 -12.71 17.90 -13.88
C ALA A 36 -13.08 16.43 -14.15
N LEU A 37 -12.66 15.49 -13.29
CA LEU A 37 -13.08 14.08 -13.37
C LEU A 37 -14.56 13.87 -13.00
N ALA A 38 -15.20 14.85 -12.38
CA ALA A 38 -16.62 14.83 -12.00
C ALA A 38 -17.04 13.57 -11.21
N LEU A 39 -16.14 13.09 -10.33
CA LEU A 39 -16.36 11.89 -9.52
C LEU A 39 -17.28 12.19 -8.33
N SER A 40 -18.29 11.35 -8.16
CA SER A 40 -19.10 11.23 -6.93
C SER A 40 -18.65 9.98 -6.18
N GLY A 41 -18.53 10.06 -4.85
CA GLY A 41 -18.21 8.90 -4.02
C GLY A 41 -19.45 8.14 -3.57
N ASP A 42 -19.37 6.81 -3.62
CA ASP A 42 -20.32 5.84 -3.06
C ASP A 42 -19.70 5.16 -1.83
N ALA A 43 -20.35 5.28 -0.67
CA ALA A 43 -19.84 4.73 0.59
C ALA A 43 -19.88 3.19 0.64
N ASP A 44 -20.78 2.53 -0.08
CA ASP A 44 -20.85 1.05 -0.10
C ASP A 44 -19.69 0.47 -0.93
N HIS A 45 -19.38 1.08 -2.08
CA HIS A 45 -18.15 0.77 -2.81
C HIS A 45 -16.90 1.18 -2.02
N GLY A 46 -16.96 2.28 -1.28
CA GLY A 46 -15.87 2.73 -0.42
C GLY A 46 -15.57 1.75 0.70
N ARG A 47 -16.59 1.11 1.28
CA ARG A 47 -16.44 0.04 2.28
C ARG A 47 -15.64 -1.12 1.70
N ARG A 48 -15.94 -1.53 0.47
CA ARG A 48 -15.20 -2.59 -0.24
C ARG A 48 -13.72 -2.22 -0.38
N MET A 49 -13.40 -0.99 -0.80
CA MET A 49 -12.01 -0.54 -0.92
C MET A 49 -11.30 -0.39 0.43
N PHE A 50 -12.02 0.00 1.48
CA PHE A 50 -11.49 0.11 2.84
C PHE A 50 -11.00 -1.25 3.36
N PHE A 51 -11.81 -2.30 3.17
CA PHE A 51 -11.45 -3.65 3.56
C PHE A 51 -10.42 -4.27 2.60
N ALA A 52 -10.55 -4.07 1.29
CA ALA A 52 -9.53 -4.53 0.34
C ALA A 52 -8.16 -3.91 0.67
N GLY A 53 -8.12 -2.63 1.02
CA GLY A 53 -6.92 -1.91 1.48
C GLY A 53 -6.38 -2.34 2.85
N GLY A 54 -7.18 -3.03 3.66
CA GLY A 54 -6.84 -3.37 5.03
C GLY A 54 -6.60 -2.13 5.91
N CYS A 55 -7.32 -1.02 5.68
CA CYS A 55 -7.06 0.25 6.36
C CYS A 55 -7.13 0.11 7.89
N GLU A 56 -8.08 -0.67 8.42
CA GLU A 56 -8.22 -0.93 9.86
C GLU A 56 -6.98 -1.60 10.46
N SER A 57 -6.33 -2.51 9.71
CA SER A 57 -5.20 -3.32 10.20
C SER A 57 -4.03 -2.49 10.72
N CYS A 58 -3.87 -1.27 10.20
CA CYS A 58 -2.82 -0.35 10.60
C CYS A 58 -3.33 0.87 11.38
N HIS A 59 -4.53 1.34 11.06
CA HIS A 59 -5.04 2.61 11.57
C HIS A 59 -5.98 2.46 12.76
N VAL A 60 -6.39 1.25 13.15
CA VAL A 60 -7.14 1.04 14.39
C VAL A 60 -6.36 1.57 15.59
N THR A 61 -7.04 2.27 16.49
CA THR A 61 -6.45 2.74 17.74
C THR A 61 -6.04 1.55 18.62
N PRO A 62 -4.77 1.44 19.03
CA PRO A 62 -4.32 0.35 19.88
C PRO A 62 -5.17 0.19 21.14
N GLY A 63 -5.60 -1.05 21.43
CA GLY A 63 -6.41 -1.37 22.60
C GLY A 63 -7.91 -1.09 22.45
N GLN A 64 -8.39 -0.64 21.29
CA GLN A 64 -9.83 -0.56 21.00
C GLN A 64 -10.34 -1.89 20.46
N THR A 65 -11.61 -2.21 20.77
CA THR A 65 -12.30 -3.41 20.27
C THR A 65 -13.01 -3.18 18.95
N ASP A 66 -13.37 -1.93 18.65
CA ASP A 66 -14.01 -1.55 17.39
C ASP A 66 -12.94 -1.26 16.32
N PRO A 67 -12.85 -2.08 15.25
CA PRO A 67 -11.84 -1.91 14.19
C PRO A 67 -12.05 -0.63 13.37
N LEU A 68 -13.22 0.00 13.46
CA LEU A 68 -13.54 1.23 12.73
C LEU A 68 -13.14 2.51 13.49
N ARG A 69 -12.54 2.39 14.68
CA ARG A 69 -11.95 3.53 15.40
C ARG A 69 -10.52 3.80 14.93
N LEU A 70 -10.41 4.62 13.88
CA LEU A 70 -9.17 4.82 13.12
C LEU A 70 -8.23 5.91 13.65
N GLY A 71 -7.96 5.94 14.97
CA GLY A 71 -7.09 6.95 15.58
C GLY A 71 -5.59 6.76 15.36
N GLY A 72 -5.17 5.65 14.75
CA GLY A 72 -3.77 5.34 14.44
C GLY A 72 -2.91 5.06 15.68
N GLY A 73 -1.58 5.07 15.48
CA GLY A 73 -0.60 4.90 16.54
C GLY A 73 -0.10 3.48 16.76
N LEU A 74 -0.52 2.50 15.94
CA LEU A 74 0.07 1.17 15.96
C LEU A 74 1.58 1.23 15.65
N LYS A 75 2.41 0.58 16.47
CA LYS A 75 3.86 0.58 16.27
C LYS A 75 4.27 -0.48 15.25
N LEU A 76 4.66 -0.04 14.06
CA LEU A 76 5.18 -0.92 13.01
C LEU A 76 6.72 -0.89 13.04
N ARG A 77 7.35 -2.03 13.34
CA ARG A 77 8.81 -2.15 13.36
C ARG A 77 9.32 -2.55 11.99
N THR A 78 10.41 -1.94 11.57
CA THR A 78 11.10 -2.25 10.30
C THR A 78 12.62 -2.14 10.50
N PRO A 79 13.44 -2.62 9.55
CA PRO A 79 14.88 -2.35 9.55
C PRO A 79 15.24 -0.86 9.53
N PHE A 80 14.33 0.01 9.06
CA PHE A 80 14.54 1.46 8.95
C PHE A 80 14.16 2.25 10.21
N GLY A 81 13.57 1.57 11.20
CA GLY A 81 13.06 2.17 12.44
C GLY A 81 11.60 1.82 12.70
N SER A 82 10.92 2.65 13.49
CA SER A 82 9.50 2.47 13.84
C SER A 82 8.61 3.47 13.11
N PHE A 83 7.62 2.96 12.37
CA PHE A 83 6.52 3.74 11.83
C PHE A 83 5.32 3.69 12.78
N TYR A 84 4.51 4.75 12.71
CA TYR A 84 3.26 4.90 13.46
C TYR A 84 2.23 5.45 12.48
N PRO A 85 1.27 4.64 12.00
CA PRO A 85 0.22 5.10 11.11
C PRO A 85 -0.54 6.27 11.74
N PRO A 86 -0.84 7.34 10.98
CA PRO A 86 -1.57 8.49 11.49
C PRO A 86 -3.03 8.15 11.80
N ASN A 87 -3.70 9.06 12.50
CA ASN A 87 -5.15 9.05 12.63
C ASN A 87 -5.77 9.37 11.26
N ILE A 88 -6.66 8.49 10.77
CA ILE A 88 -7.40 8.67 9.52
C ILE A 88 -8.91 8.70 9.74
N SER A 89 -9.35 8.94 10.98
CA SER A 89 -10.76 9.14 11.29
C SER A 89 -11.29 10.44 10.68
N SER A 90 -12.62 10.59 10.73
CA SER A 90 -13.34 11.80 10.29
C SER A 90 -13.15 13.01 11.21
N ASP A 91 -12.28 12.94 12.23
CA ASP A 91 -11.96 14.10 13.08
C ASP A 91 -11.30 15.22 12.25
N PRO A 92 -11.78 16.48 12.32
CA PRO A 92 -11.31 17.57 11.46
C PRO A 92 -9.96 18.16 11.88
N VAL A 93 -9.45 17.86 13.09
CA VAL A 93 -8.23 18.48 13.64
C VAL A 93 -7.09 17.48 13.74
N ASP A 94 -7.39 16.26 14.16
CA ASP A 94 -6.43 15.21 14.41
C ASP A 94 -6.46 14.09 13.36
N GLY A 95 -7.58 13.93 12.66
CA GLY A 95 -7.77 12.96 11.57
C GLY A 95 -7.70 13.60 10.17
N ILE A 96 -8.41 13.00 9.23
CA ILE A 96 -8.51 13.46 7.83
C ILE A 96 -9.85 14.15 7.54
N GLY A 97 -10.63 14.51 8.55
CA GLY A 97 -11.97 15.11 8.37
C GLY A 97 -11.96 16.42 7.57
N ALA A 98 -10.86 17.17 7.63
CA ALA A 98 -10.65 18.39 6.86
C ALA A 98 -9.99 18.17 5.48
N TRP A 99 -9.60 16.94 5.15
CA TRP A 99 -8.98 16.64 3.85
C TRP A 99 -10.02 16.67 2.74
N SER A 100 -9.63 17.26 1.62
CA SER A 100 -10.38 17.14 0.37
C SER A 100 -10.22 15.72 -0.22
N THR A 101 -11.04 15.36 -1.21
CA THR A 101 -10.86 14.06 -1.89
C THR A 101 -9.53 13.99 -2.65
N VAL A 102 -9.08 15.11 -3.23
CA VAL A 102 -7.80 15.17 -3.96
C VAL A 102 -6.60 15.03 -3.02
N ASP A 103 -6.72 15.46 -1.77
CA ASP A 103 -5.71 15.24 -0.72
C ASP A 103 -5.51 13.75 -0.45
N LEU A 104 -6.61 12.99 -0.28
CA LEU A 104 -6.55 11.54 -0.11
C LEU A 104 -6.02 10.86 -1.37
N ALA A 105 -6.43 11.32 -2.56
CA ALA A 105 -5.95 10.80 -3.83
C ALA A 105 -4.45 10.97 -4.00
N ASN A 106 -3.88 12.13 -3.70
CA ASN A 106 -2.44 12.32 -3.78
C ASN A 106 -1.68 11.52 -2.70
N ALA A 107 -2.28 11.34 -1.52
CA ALA A 107 -1.69 10.47 -0.51
C ALA A 107 -1.59 9.02 -1.02
N LEU A 108 -2.70 8.44 -1.47
CA LEU A 108 -2.77 7.05 -1.94
C LEU A 108 -2.03 6.83 -3.25
N LEU A 109 -2.24 7.71 -4.23
CA LEU A 109 -1.82 7.49 -5.61
C LEU A 109 -0.43 8.02 -5.91
N SER A 110 0.08 8.98 -5.13
CA SER A 110 1.45 9.50 -5.34
C SER A 110 2.29 9.57 -4.08
N GLY A 111 1.77 9.20 -2.91
CA GLY A 111 2.51 9.25 -1.65
C GLY A 111 2.89 10.68 -1.26
N VAL A 112 1.99 11.65 -1.47
CA VAL A 112 2.18 13.07 -1.12
C VAL A 112 1.07 13.55 -0.20
N SER A 113 1.45 14.14 0.93
CA SER A 113 0.50 14.69 1.90
C SER A 113 -0.10 16.03 1.42
N PRO A 114 -1.20 16.51 2.02
CA PRO A 114 -1.75 17.85 1.75
C PRO A 114 -0.78 19.01 2.00
N ARG A 115 0.22 18.79 2.84
CA ARG A 115 1.28 19.77 3.15
C ARG A 115 2.47 19.68 2.19
N SER A 116 2.31 19.00 1.05
CA SER A 116 3.37 18.77 0.05
C SER A 116 4.62 18.11 0.63
N GLU A 117 4.45 17.12 1.51
CA GLU A 117 5.52 16.28 2.04
C GLU A 117 5.45 14.88 1.42
N HIS A 118 6.60 14.24 1.21
CA HIS A 118 6.64 12.82 0.87
C HIS A 118 6.14 11.97 2.05
N LEU A 119 5.20 11.07 1.77
CA LEU A 119 4.86 9.96 2.65
C LEU A 119 5.90 8.84 2.49
N TYR A 120 6.14 8.10 3.56
CA TYR A 120 7.06 6.94 3.53
C TYR A 120 6.35 5.74 2.89
N PRO A 121 7.04 4.91 2.08
CA PRO A 121 6.44 3.76 1.39
C PRO A 121 5.99 2.62 2.30
N ALA A 122 6.18 2.74 3.63
CA ALA A 122 5.46 1.92 4.61
C ALA A 122 3.94 2.16 4.56
N PHE A 123 3.51 3.33 4.09
CA PHE A 123 2.18 3.52 3.52
C PHE A 123 2.24 3.06 2.07
N PRO A 124 1.52 1.99 1.67
CA PRO A 124 1.80 1.25 0.43
C PRO A 124 1.25 1.95 -0.83
N TYR A 125 1.57 3.24 -1.00
CA TYR A 125 1.22 4.02 -2.18
C TYR A 125 1.85 3.45 -3.46
N THR A 126 2.91 2.66 -3.36
CA THR A 126 3.50 1.90 -4.48
C THR A 126 2.59 0.83 -5.05
N SER A 127 1.65 0.34 -4.24
CA SER A 127 0.54 -0.51 -4.65
C SER A 127 -0.71 0.31 -4.95
N TYR A 128 -1.12 1.20 -4.03
CA TYR A 128 -2.34 1.99 -4.17
C TYR A 128 -2.36 2.90 -5.39
N GLN A 129 -1.23 3.31 -5.96
CA GLN A 129 -1.18 4.03 -7.26
C GLN A 129 -1.93 3.32 -8.39
N ARG A 130 -2.21 2.02 -8.27
CA ARG A 130 -3.01 1.24 -9.22
C ARG A 130 -4.51 1.42 -9.04
N MET A 131 -4.97 1.98 -7.92
CA MET A 131 -6.37 2.25 -7.65
C MET A 131 -6.94 3.26 -8.65
N SER A 132 -8.21 3.07 -9.04
CA SER A 132 -8.89 4.04 -9.89
C SER A 132 -9.22 5.31 -9.09
N PRO A 133 -9.24 6.51 -9.72
CA PRO A 133 -9.69 7.72 -9.06
C PRO A 133 -11.12 7.61 -8.47
N SER A 134 -12.03 6.87 -9.13
CA SER A 134 -13.38 6.61 -8.61
C SER A 134 -13.35 5.82 -7.31
N ASP A 135 -12.52 4.76 -7.22
CA ASP A 135 -12.40 3.96 -6.00
C ASP A 135 -11.84 4.77 -4.82
N VAL A 136 -11.01 5.77 -5.09
CA VAL A 136 -10.54 6.72 -4.06
C VAL A 136 -11.66 7.67 -3.62
N ALA A 137 -12.49 8.14 -4.55
CA ALA A 137 -13.66 8.96 -4.23
C ALA A 137 -14.69 8.19 -3.39
N ASP A 138 -14.90 6.92 -3.70
CA ASP A 138 -15.73 6.00 -2.93
C ASP A 138 -15.13 5.77 -1.53
N LEU A 139 -13.83 5.47 -1.45
CA LEU A 139 -13.14 5.25 -0.18
C LEU A 139 -13.27 6.45 0.78
N ILE A 140 -13.08 7.69 0.31
CA ILE A 140 -13.26 8.85 1.20
C ILE A 140 -14.72 9.01 1.64
N ALA A 141 -15.69 8.67 0.78
CA ALA A 141 -17.10 8.73 1.14
C ALA A 141 -17.39 7.77 2.30
N PHE A 142 -16.86 6.55 2.25
CA PHE A 142 -16.97 5.59 3.36
C PHE A 142 -16.24 6.07 4.62
N LEU A 143 -14.99 6.52 4.52
CA LEU A 143 -14.21 7.00 5.67
C LEU A 143 -14.91 8.14 6.42
N ARG A 144 -15.65 9.00 5.71
CA ARG A 144 -16.44 10.09 6.31
C ARG A 144 -17.66 9.60 7.10
N THR A 145 -18.13 8.38 6.87
CA THR A 145 -19.21 7.77 7.67
C THR A 145 -18.73 7.21 9.01
N LEU A 146 -17.41 6.98 9.14
CA LEU A 146 -16.82 6.36 10.32
C LEU A 146 -16.70 7.33 11.51
N PRO A 147 -16.63 6.81 12.76
CA PRO A 147 -16.52 7.64 13.94
C PRO A 147 -15.27 8.53 13.96
N ALA A 148 -15.45 9.79 14.36
CA ALA A 148 -14.32 10.67 14.66
C ALA A 148 -13.56 10.18 15.91
N VAL A 149 -12.24 10.17 15.84
CA VAL A 149 -11.36 9.82 16.95
C VAL A 149 -10.40 10.99 17.19
N ARG A 150 -10.38 11.53 18.40
CA ARG A 150 -9.46 12.59 18.79
C ARG A 150 -8.09 12.04 19.17
N GLY A 151 -7.06 12.87 19.03
CA GLY A 151 -5.68 12.56 19.37
C GLY A 151 -4.84 12.23 18.14
N ARG A 152 -3.60 12.73 18.15
CA ARG A 152 -2.62 12.49 17.09
C ARG A 152 -1.75 11.28 17.43
N ALA A 153 -1.56 10.41 16.44
CA ALA A 153 -0.57 9.35 16.54
C ALA A 153 0.84 9.93 16.75
N PRO A 154 1.73 9.23 17.47
CA PRO A 154 3.13 9.63 17.60
C PRO A 154 3.83 9.78 16.24
N ALA A 155 4.84 10.65 16.17
CA ALA A 155 5.69 10.74 14.98
C ALA A 155 6.54 9.46 14.80
N HIS A 156 6.91 9.17 13.54
CA HIS A 156 7.84 8.09 13.22
C HIS A 156 9.19 8.27 13.92
N ARG A 157 9.83 7.15 14.26
CA ARG A 157 11.18 7.11 14.84
C ARG A 157 12.08 6.33 13.90
N LEU A 158 12.67 7.02 12.93
CA LEU A 158 13.51 6.43 11.87
C LEU A 158 14.97 6.76 12.11
N HIS A 159 15.84 5.83 11.74
CA HIS A 159 17.28 6.04 11.82
C HIS A 159 17.75 6.95 10.68
N PHE A 160 18.82 7.72 10.91
CA PHE A 160 19.52 8.39 9.82
C PHE A 160 20.11 7.33 8.86
N PRO A 161 20.05 7.52 7.53
CA PRO A 161 19.57 8.71 6.81
C PRO A 161 18.07 8.72 6.49
N PHE A 162 17.31 7.66 6.82
CA PHE A 162 15.90 7.49 6.45
C PHE A 162 14.93 8.49 7.11
N SER A 163 15.37 9.16 8.19
CA SER A 163 14.63 10.28 8.79
C SER A 163 14.55 11.52 7.88
N MET A 164 15.44 11.65 6.87
CA MET A 164 15.43 12.76 5.93
C MET A 164 14.45 12.49 4.78
N ARG A 165 13.22 13.03 4.89
CA ARG A 165 12.15 12.81 3.90
C ARG A 165 12.52 13.15 2.47
N ARG A 166 13.47 14.08 2.23
CA ARG A 166 13.86 14.44 0.86
C ARG A 166 14.55 13.32 0.10
N GLY A 167 15.20 12.38 0.81
CA GLY A 167 15.75 11.17 0.21
C GLY A 167 14.68 10.31 -0.48
N LEU A 168 13.41 10.41 -0.06
CA LEU A 168 12.30 9.71 -0.70
C LEU A 168 12.03 10.20 -2.12
N GLY A 169 12.31 11.47 -2.44
CA GLY A 169 12.15 11.96 -3.81
C GLY A 169 13.07 11.22 -4.77
N LEU A 170 14.35 11.07 -4.38
CA LEU A 170 15.32 10.27 -5.15
C LEU A 170 14.93 8.79 -5.21
N TRP A 171 14.42 8.24 -4.10
CA TRP A 171 13.92 6.86 -4.07
C TRP A 171 12.75 6.66 -5.06
N LYS A 172 11.81 7.61 -5.12
CA LYS A 172 10.66 7.54 -6.04
C LYS A 172 11.11 7.58 -7.50
N LEU A 173 12.08 8.42 -7.86
CA LEU A 173 12.64 8.44 -9.23
C LEU A 173 13.20 7.07 -9.68
N LEU A 174 13.65 6.24 -8.73
CA LEU A 174 14.21 4.93 -9.03
C LEU A 174 13.17 3.80 -8.98
N TYR A 175 12.13 3.93 -8.16
CA TYR A 175 11.28 2.80 -7.76
C TYR A 175 9.77 3.06 -7.81
N PHE A 176 9.32 4.27 -8.18
CA PHE A 176 7.92 4.64 -8.29
C PHE A 176 7.63 5.06 -9.74
N ASP A 177 6.80 4.30 -10.44
CA ASP A 177 6.53 4.45 -11.86
C ASP A 177 5.26 5.26 -12.19
N ASP A 178 4.41 5.53 -11.19
CA ASP A 178 3.13 6.27 -11.32
C ASP A 178 2.18 5.70 -12.40
N ALA A 179 2.39 4.46 -12.81
CA ALA A 179 1.84 3.93 -14.07
C ALA A 179 0.33 3.63 -14.02
N GLY A 180 -0.27 3.58 -12.83
CA GLY A 180 -1.64 3.09 -12.66
C GLY A 180 -1.78 1.61 -13.05
N LEU A 181 -3.02 1.17 -13.30
CA LEU A 181 -3.28 -0.19 -13.78
C LEU A 181 -4.42 -0.21 -14.79
N LEU A 182 -4.09 -0.39 -16.07
CA LEU A 182 -5.08 -0.59 -17.12
C LEU A 182 -5.44 -2.07 -17.27
N PRO A 183 -6.71 -2.43 -17.52
CA PRO A 183 -7.11 -3.79 -17.83
C PRO A 183 -6.30 -4.36 -19.01
N ASP A 184 -5.87 -5.62 -18.90
CA ASP A 184 -5.29 -6.35 -20.02
C ASP A 184 -6.42 -6.80 -20.98
N PRO A 185 -6.43 -6.34 -22.24
CA PRO A 185 -7.47 -6.70 -23.20
C PRO A 185 -7.45 -8.18 -23.62
N LYS A 186 -6.38 -8.92 -23.30
CA LYS A 186 -6.28 -10.37 -23.56
C LYS A 186 -6.89 -11.21 -22.45
N GLN A 187 -7.30 -10.58 -21.36
CA GLN A 187 -7.81 -11.24 -20.17
C GLN A 187 -9.27 -10.88 -19.94
N ASN A 188 -10.02 -11.79 -19.32
CA ASN A 188 -11.42 -11.54 -19.00
C ASN A 188 -11.57 -10.54 -17.82
N ALA A 189 -12.80 -10.11 -17.57
CA ALA A 189 -13.09 -9.13 -16.51
C ALA A 189 -12.73 -9.65 -15.11
N GLN A 190 -12.98 -10.93 -14.83
CA GLN A 190 -12.70 -11.55 -13.52
C GLN A 190 -11.19 -11.57 -13.23
N TRP A 191 -10.38 -11.95 -14.22
CA TRP A 191 -8.92 -11.93 -14.10
C TRP A 191 -8.39 -10.50 -13.88
N ASN A 192 -8.91 -9.52 -14.62
CA ASN A 192 -8.51 -8.13 -14.48
C ASN A 192 -8.88 -7.56 -13.10
N LEU A 193 -10.05 -7.92 -12.57
CA LEU A 193 -10.46 -7.58 -11.21
C LEU A 193 -9.51 -8.23 -10.18
N GLY A 194 -9.16 -9.50 -10.36
CA GLY A 194 -8.22 -10.20 -9.48
C GLY A 194 -6.84 -9.54 -9.48
N ARG A 195 -6.32 -9.19 -10.66
CA ARG A 195 -5.06 -8.45 -10.80
C ARG A 195 -5.13 -7.12 -10.09
N TYR A 196 -6.24 -6.39 -10.29
CA TYR A 196 -6.48 -5.12 -9.64
C TYR A 196 -6.42 -5.26 -8.12
N LEU A 197 -7.21 -6.17 -7.54
CA LEU A 197 -7.26 -6.38 -6.10
C LEU A 197 -5.92 -6.84 -5.54
N VAL A 198 -5.19 -7.75 -6.20
CA VAL A 198 -3.91 -8.26 -5.70
C VAL A 198 -2.77 -7.24 -5.79
N GLU A 199 -2.67 -6.51 -6.90
CA GLU A 199 -1.54 -5.59 -7.13
C GLU A 199 -1.79 -4.16 -6.62
N GLY A 200 -3.06 -3.75 -6.58
CA GLY A 200 -3.51 -2.43 -6.19
C GLY A 200 -3.95 -2.37 -4.73
N PRO A 201 -5.26 -2.23 -4.44
CA PRO A 201 -5.76 -2.04 -3.08
C PRO A 201 -5.37 -3.16 -2.11
N GLY A 202 -5.38 -4.43 -2.50
CA GLY A 202 -4.99 -5.55 -1.63
C GLY A 202 -3.49 -5.66 -1.34
N HIS A 203 -2.65 -4.91 -2.08
CA HIS A 203 -1.21 -4.74 -1.85
C HIS A 203 -0.44 -6.02 -1.50
N CYS A 204 -0.85 -7.18 -2.00
CA CYS A 204 -0.30 -8.48 -1.60
C CYS A 204 1.21 -8.56 -1.87
N GLY A 205 1.67 -7.83 -2.89
CA GLY A 205 3.08 -7.69 -3.23
C GLY A 205 3.94 -7.13 -2.09
N GLU A 206 3.40 -6.29 -1.21
CA GLU A 206 4.16 -5.61 -0.15
C GLU A 206 4.74 -6.58 0.89
N CYS A 207 4.07 -7.73 1.08
CA CYS A 207 4.55 -8.84 1.93
C CYS A 207 5.13 -10.00 1.11
N HIS A 208 4.53 -10.32 -0.03
CA HIS A 208 4.87 -11.53 -0.82
C HIS A 208 5.93 -11.28 -1.91
N THR A 209 6.60 -10.12 -1.95
CA THR A 209 7.67 -9.81 -2.92
C THR A 209 8.97 -9.45 -2.20
N PRO A 210 10.11 -10.06 -2.56
CA PRO A 210 11.40 -9.69 -1.99
C PRO A 210 11.75 -8.22 -2.24
N ARG A 211 12.41 -7.60 -1.27
CA ARG A 211 12.89 -6.22 -1.36
C ARG A 211 14.39 -6.13 -1.56
N ASN A 212 14.85 -5.03 -2.13
CA ASN A 212 16.27 -4.66 -2.14
C ASN A 212 16.69 -3.97 -0.82
N LEU A 213 17.97 -3.63 -0.69
CA LEU A 213 18.51 -2.99 0.52
C LEU A 213 17.91 -1.60 0.81
N LEU A 214 17.32 -0.95 -0.20
CA LEU A 214 16.63 0.34 -0.07
C LEU A 214 15.13 0.18 0.19
N GLY A 215 14.66 -1.04 0.46
CA GLY A 215 13.26 -1.34 0.78
C GLY A 215 12.30 -1.37 -0.42
N ALA A 216 12.79 -1.21 -1.65
CA ALA A 216 11.94 -1.32 -2.84
C ALA A 216 11.72 -2.79 -3.23
N MET A 217 10.49 -3.12 -3.62
CA MET A 217 10.14 -4.45 -4.16
C MET A 217 10.95 -4.74 -5.42
N LYS A 218 11.33 -6.01 -5.62
CA LYS A 218 12.02 -6.48 -6.83
C LYS A 218 10.99 -6.95 -7.85
N PRO A 219 10.73 -6.22 -8.96
CA PRO A 219 9.64 -6.55 -9.86
C PRO A 219 9.78 -7.92 -10.53
N SER A 220 11.00 -8.39 -10.76
CA SER A 220 11.28 -9.70 -11.34
C SER A 220 11.00 -10.88 -10.41
N LEU A 221 10.81 -10.63 -9.11
CA LEU A 221 10.49 -11.63 -8.08
C LEU A 221 9.11 -11.35 -7.46
N ARG A 222 8.24 -10.68 -8.21
CA ARG A 222 6.91 -10.31 -7.75
C ARG A 222 6.12 -11.54 -7.30
N LEU A 223 5.59 -11.48 -6.08
CA LEU A 223 4.75 -12.52 -5.46
C LEU A 223 5.44 -13.88 -5.21
N THR A 224 6.77 -13.96 -5.29
CA THR A 224 7.51 -15.22 -5.08
C THR A 224 7.75 -15.56 -3.60
N GLY A 225 7.15 -14.81 -2.67
CA GLY A 225 7.37 -14.93 -1.23
C GLY A 225 8.61 -14.18 -0.75
N ALA A 226 8.60 -13.77 0.52
CA ALA A 226 9.68 -12.99 1.13
C ALA A 226 9.63 -13.04 2.65
N ALA A 227 10.75 -12.70 3.31
CA ALA A 227 10.72 -12.37 4.74
C ALA A 227 9.82 -11.15 4.96
N VAL A 228 8.90 -11.24 5.93
CA VAL A 228 7.97 -10.13 6.21
C VAL A 228 8.72 -8.91 6.78
N PRO A 229 8.27 -7.67 6.50
CA PRO A 229 9.02 -6.46 6.85
C PRO A 229 9.28 -6.24 8.35
N ASP A 230 8.47 -6.83 9.23
CA ASP A 230 8.64 -6.74 10.69
C ASP A 230 9.64 -7.76 11.25
N GLY A 231 10.19 -8.62 10.38
CA GLY A 231 11.16 -9.67 10.68
C GLY A 231 10.58 -10.93 11.31
N LYS A 232 9.24 -11.07 11.38
CA LYS A 232 8.57 -12.19 12.05
C LYS A 232 8.03 -13.23 11.06
N GLY A 233 8.94 -13.96 10.43
CA GLY A 233 8.61 -15.08 9.54
C GLY A 233 8.67 -14.72 8.07
N ASN A 234 8.03 -15.53 7.23
CA ASN A 234 8.05 -15.40 5.78
C ASN A 234 6.64 -15.45 5.21
N ALA A 235 6.35 -14.56 4.27
CA ALA A 235 5.19 -14.65 3.41
C ALA A 235 5.47 -15.68 2.30
N PRO A 236 4.56 -16.64 2.05
CA PRO A 236 4.78 -17.71 1.07
C PRO A 236 4.79 -17.21 -0.38
N ASN A 237 5.26 -18.06 -1.29
CA ASN A 237 5.15 -17.82 -2.74
C ASN A 237 3.69 -17.98 -3.18
N LEU A 238 3.11 -16.93 -3.77
CA LEU A 238 1.72 -16.92 -4.27
C LEU A 238 1.61 -17.26 -5.75
N THR A 239 2.72 -17.54 -6.44
CA THR A 239 2.71 -18.02 -7.82
C THR A 239 2.54 -19.54 -7.87
N ALA A 240 2.40 -20.10 -9.07
CA ALA A 240 2.42 -21.55 -9.29
C ALA A 240 3.76 -22.23 -8.91
N GLY A 241 4.78 -21.49 -8.45
CA GLY A 241 6.00 -22.04 -7.85
C GLY A 241 5.89 -22.34 -6.34
N GLY A 242 4.78 -21.95 -5.71
CA GLY A 242 4.50 -22.14 -4.28
C GLY A 242 3.43 -23.19 -3.97
N SER A 243 2.90 -23.16 -2.74
CA SER A 243 1.86 -24.09 -2.27
C SER A 243 0.54 -23.98 -3.05
N LEU A 244 0.24 -22.78 -3.59
CA LEU A 244 -0.96 -22.53 -4.38
C LEU A 244 -1.03 -23.39 -5.66
N ALA A 245 0.08 -23.96 -6.12
CA ALA A 245 0.12 -24.87 -7.27
C ALA A 245 -0.77 -26.12 -7.09
N HIS A 246 -0.96 -26.55 -5.84
CA HIS A 246 -1.77 -27.73 -5.51
C HIS A 246 -3.19 -27.38 -5.04
N TRP A 247 -3.49 -26.09 -4.90
CA TRP A 247 -4.78 -25.62 -4.40
C TRP A 247 -5.77 -25.42 -5.56
N THR A 248 -7.02 -25.77 -5.33
CA THR A 248 -8.12 -25.38 -6.21
C THR A 248 -8.46 -23.91 -6.00
N ASP A 249 -9.20 -23.32 -6.93
CA ASP A 249 -9.70 -21.95 -6.80
C ASP A 249 -10.58 -21.82 -5.55
N ALA A 250 -11.36 -22.86 -5.25
CA ALA A 250 -12.19 -22.93 -4.05
C ALA A 250 -11.36 -22.98 -2.76
N ASP A 251 -10.23 -23.69 -2.75
CA ASP A 251 -9.33 -23.73 -1.58
C ASP A 251 -8.73 -22.35 -1.30
N ILE A 252 -8.37 -21.60 -2.35
CA ILE A 252 -7.88 -20.22 -2.20
C ILE A 252 -9.00 -19.32 -1.64
N VAL A 253 -10.22 -19.42 -2.17
CA VAL A 253 -11.36 -18.65 -1.68
C VAL A 253 -11.67 -18.97 -0.22
N GLU A 254 -11.64 -20.24 0.16
CA GLU A 254 -11.84 -20.67 1.55
C GLU A 254 -10.75 -20.09 2.44
N ALA A 255 -9.47 -20.26 2.07
CA ALA A 255 -8.35 -19.75 2.85
C ALA A 255 -8.39 -18.22 3.01
N LEU A 256 -8.81 -17.47 1.99
CA LEU A 256 -8.92 -16.01 2.07
C LEU A 256 -10.14 -15.53 2.86
N SER A 257 -11.21 -16.33 2.94
CA SER A 257 -12.45 -15.95 3.64
C SER A 257 -12.48 -16.40 5.09
N SER A 258 -11.93 -17.57 5.42
CA SER A 258 -11.97 -18.16 6.76
C SER A 258 -10.59 -18.28 7.42
N GLY A 259 -9.53 -18.24 6.63
CA GLY A 259 -8.16 -18.47 7.08
C GLY A 259 -7.74 -19.94 7.11
N PHE A 260 -8.66 -20.88 6.89
CA PHE A 260 -8.34 -22.31 6.89
C PHE A 260 -7.75 -22.75 5.56
N THR A 261 -6.63 -23.46 5.62
CA THR A 261 -6.00 -24.03 4.42
C THR A 261 -6.53 -25.44 4.16
N PRO A 262 -6.49 -25.93 2.90
CA PRO A 262 -6.92 -27.30 2.57
C PRO A 262 -6.07 -28.38 3.28
N ASP A 263 -4.87 -28.03 3.75
CA ASP A 263 -3.98 -28.92 4.47
C ASP A 263 -4.30 -29.00 5.99
N GLY A 264 -5.38 -28.35 6.43
CA GLY A 264 -5.83 -28.34 7.83
C GLY A 264 -5.09 -27.36 8.74
N ASP A 265 -4.35 -26.42 8.15
CA ASP A 265 -3.64 -25.35 8.87
C ASP A 265 -4.44 -24.04 8.82
N VAL A 266 -3.93 -22.99 9.49
CA VAL A 266 -4.55 -21.66 9.51
C VAL A 266 -3.54 -20.59 9.09
N LEU A 267 -3.97 -19.66 8.24
CA LEU A 267 -3.19 -18.49 7.86
C LEU A 267 -2.91 -17.58 9.06
N GLY A 268 -1.70 -17.70 9.61
CA GLY A 268 -1.26 -17.01 10.81
C GLY A 268 -0.52 -15.69 10.59
N GLY A 269 0.00 -15.14 11.69
CA GLY A 269 0.86 -13.95 11.68
C GLY A 269 0.17 -12.72 11.09
N GLY A 270 0.85 -12.05 10.16
CA GLY A 270 0.32 -10.86 9.48
C GLY A 270 -0.93 -11.15 8.63
N MET A 271 -1.10 -12.39 8.14
CA MET A 271 -2.24 -12.75 7.30
C MET A 271 -3.56 -12.82 8.04
N THR A 272 -3.57 -13.00 9.37
CA THR A 272 -4.81 -13.05 10.15
C THR A 272 -5.64 -11.76 10.01
N ALA A 273 -4.98 -10.60 10.02
CA ALA A 273 -5.67 -9.33 9.80
C ALA A 273 -6.13 -9.18 8.34
N VAL A 274 -5.33 -9.64 7.39
CA VAL A 274 -5.67 -9.63 5.96
C VAL A 274 -6.92 -10.50 5.70
N VAL A 275 -6.96 -11.73 6.20
CA VAL A 275 -8.11 -12.64 6.08
C VAL A 275 -9.38 -12.01 6.66
N ARG A 276 -9.31 -11.41 7.85
CA ARG A 276 -10.47 -10.71 8.43
C ARG A 276 -11.00 -9.61 7.52
N ASN A 277 -10.11 -8.87 6.86
CA ASN A 277 -10.51 -7.83 5.91
C ASN A 277 -11.08 -8.43 4.62
N LEU A 278 -10.45 -9.48 4.08
CA LEU A 278 -10.93 -10.15 2.87
C LEU A 278 -12.28 -10.84 3.06
N ALA A 279 -12.58 -11.33 4.27
CA ALA A 279 -13.87 -11.90 4.64
C ALA A 279 -15.04 -10.90 4.53
N GLU A 280 -14.76 -9.59 4.52
CA GLU A 280 -15.75 -8.52 4.34
C GLU A 280 -16.02 -8.20 2.87
N LEU A 281 -15.24 -8.77 1.95
CA LEU A 281 -15.42 -8.58 0.51
C LEU A 281 -16.49 -9.52 -0.06
N PRO A 282 -17.15 -9.12 -1.16
CA PRO A 282 -18.01 -10.04 -1.90
C PRO A 282 -17.24 -11.30 -2.32
N LYS A 283 -17.89 -12.47 -2.28
CA LYS A 283 -17.27 -13.74 -2.69
C LYS A 283 -16.66 -13.67 -4.11
N SER A 284 -17.29 -12.93 -5.02
CA SER A 284 -16.80 -12.71 -6.39
C SER A 284 -15.40 -12.09 -6.45
N ASP A 285 -15.01 -11.32 -5.42
CA ASP A 285 -13.69 -10.70 -5.33
C ASP A 285 -12.63 -11.71 -4.94
N LEU A 286 -12.96 -12.59 -3.99
CA LEU A 286 -12.08 -13.68 -3.59
C LEU A 286 -11.88 -14.66 -4.74
N GLU A 287 -12.95 -14.95 -5.50
CA GLU A 287 -12.88 -15.75 -6.72
C GLU A 287 -12.01 -15.07 -7.78
N ALA A 288 -12.13 -13.76 -7.97
CA ALA A 288 -11.29 -13.00 -8.88
C ALA A 288 -9.80 -13.05 -8.46
N ILE A 289 -9.51 -12.86 -7.17
CA ILE A 289 -8.17 -13.01 -6.61
C ILE A 289 -7.62 -14.41 -6.89
N ALA A 290 -8.40 -15.46 -6.63
CA ALA A 290 -7.99 -16.84 -6.89
C ALA A 290 -7.66 -17.08 -8.37
N VAL A 291 -8.52 -16.62 -9.29
CA VAL A 291 -8.30 -16.70 -10.74
C VAL A 291 -7.00 -16.01 -11.14
N TYR A 292 -6.73 -14.82 -10.61
CA TYR A 292 -5.51 -14.09 -10.91
C TYR A 292 -4.27 -14.80 -10.36
N LEU A 293 -4.26 -15.18 -9.08
CA LEU A 293 -3.11 -15.84 -8.45
C LEU A 293 -2.73 -17.14 -9.15
N LYS A 294 -3.72 -17.97 -9.53
CA LYS A 294 -3.46 -19.22 -10.24
C LYS A 294 -2.97 -19.05 -11.68
N SER A 295 -3.22 -17.88 -12.28
CA SER A 295 -2.69 -17.58 -13.60
C SER A 295 -1.21 -17.21 -13.61
N LEU A 296 -0.62 -16.93 -12.44
CA LEU A 296 0.76 -16.46 -12.33
C LEU A 296 1.73 -17.59 -12.70
N PRO A 297 2.70 -17.32 -13.60
CA PRO A 297 3.69 -18.32 -13.96
C PRO A 297 4.53 -18.71 -12.73
N PRO A 298 5.05 -19.94 -12.68
CA PRO A 298 5.92 -20.34 -11.59
C PRO A 298 7.21 -19.51 -11.64
N LEU A 299 7.39 -18.64 -10.65
CA LEU A 299 8.60 -17.83 -10.49
C LEU A 299 9.20 -18.13 -9.11
N GLY A 300 10.48 -18.48 -9.09
CA GLY A 300 11.21 -18.88 -7.88
C GLY A 300 10.74 -20.24 -7.35
N GLY A 301 11.69 -21.16 -7.13
CA GLY A 301 11.40 -22.46 -6.52
C GLY A 301 10.87 -22.34 -5.08
N PRO A 302 10.36 -23.44 -4.49
CA PRO A 302 9.68 -23.41 -3.20
C PRO A 302 10.59 -22.80 -2.13
N SER A 303 10.14 -21.71 -1.51
CA SER A 303 10.70 -21.26 -0.24
C SER A 303 10.39 -22.36 0.78
N SER A 304 11.44 -23.02 1.26
CA SER A 304 11.40 -24.11 2.23
C SER A 304 11.11 -23.64 3.66
N ALA A 305 10.16 -22.73 3.82
CA ALA A 305 9.70 -22.29 5.14
C ALA A 305 8.30 -22.88 5.39
N LYS A 306 8.23 -23.75 6.41
CA LYS A 306 6.96 -24.19 7.00
C LYS A 306 6.15 -22.95 7.46
N PRO A 307 4.80 -23.00 7.37
CA PRO A 307 3.91 -21.99 7.92
C PRO A 307 4.18 -21.68 9.39
#